data_AF-A0A835AZ96-F1
#
_entry.id   AF-A0A835AZ96-F1
#
_cell.length_a   1.000
_cell.length_b   1.000
_cell.length_c   1.000
_cell.angle_alpha   90.00
_cell.angle_beta   90.00
_cell.angle_gamma   90.00
#
_symmetry.space_group_name_H-M   'P 1'
#
loop_
_entity.id
_entity.type
_entity.pdbx_description
1 polymer ?
#
loop_
_entity_poly.entity_id
_entity_poly.type
_entity_poly.pdbx_seq_one_letter_code
_entity_poly.pdbx_strand_id
1 'polypeptide(L)'
;MPLAETSISGPLPASLGKLKSLDTITMYTPLLSAPIPSELHECSSLAHVYENALSGSIPSQLSKLSKLKNLLLWQNKLCIEL
;
A
#
# COMPACT_ATOMS: atom_id res chain seq x y z
N MET A 1 27.26 11.06 7.48
CA MET A 1 27.32 9.70 6.93
C MET A 1 26.39 8.83 7.77
N PRO A 2 25.29 8.23 7.26
CA PRO A 2 24.51 8.49 6.05
C PRO A 2 23.23 9.29 6.38
N LEU A 3 22.96 10.38 5.64
CA LEU A 3 21.69 11.13 5.67
C LEU A 3 20.80 10.67 4.52
N ALA A 4 20.50 9.37 4.49
CA ALA A 4 19.41 8.85 3.67
C ALA A 4 18.18 8.65 4.56
N GLU A 5 17.82 9.67 5.33
CA GLU A 5 16.44 9.86 5.74
C GLU A 5 15.65 10.17 4.47
N THR A 6 15.35 9.15 3.68
CA THR A 6 14.18 9.21 2.79
C THR A 6 12.97 9.12 3.70
N SER A 7 12.73 10.18 4.45
CA SER A 7 11.54 10.40 5.28
C SER A 7 10.35 10.60 4.33
N ILE A 8 10.07 9.59 3.51
CA ILE A 8 8.84 9.44 2.77
C ILE A 8 7.80 9.20 3.86
N SER A 9 7.22 10.32 4.26
CA SER A 9 6.19 10.46 5.26
C SER A 9 5.03 11.15 4.55
N GLY A 10 3.82 10.70 4.85
CA GLY A 10 2.62 11.12 4.13
C GLY A 10 1.97 9.98 3.36
N PRO A 11 0.72 10.18 2.91
CA PRO A 11 -0.06 9.16 2.28
C PRO A 11 0.47 8.77 0.91
N LEU A 12 0.27 7.50 0.56
CA LEU A 12 0.47 7.03 -0.80
C LEU A 12 -0.38 7.90 -1.74
N PRO A 13 0.23 8.45 -2.81
CA PRO A 13 -0.49 9.33 -3.69
C PRO A 13 -1.53 8.53 -4.50
N ALA A 14 -2.72 9.09 -4.68
CA ALA A 14 -3.78 8.51 -5.50
C ALA A 14 -3.33 8.23 -6.95
N SER A 15 -2.26 8.89 -7.41
CA SER A 15 -1.62 8.62 -8.70
C SER A 15 -1.05 7.20 -8.83
N LEU A 16 -0.89 6.43 -7.74
CA LEU A 16 -0.52 5.01 -7.81
C LEU A 16 -1.51 4.21 -8.64
N GLY A 17 -2.81 4.53 -8.58
CA GLY A 17 -3.85 3.84 -9.35
C GLY A 17 -3.65 3.92 -10.87
N LYS A 18 -2.90 4.91 -11.36
CA LYS A 18 -2.59 5.06 -12.79
C LYS A 18 -1.57 4.03 -13.29
N LEU A 19 -0.88 3.34 -12.38
CA LEU A 19 0.15 2.35 -12.71
C LEU A 19 -0.51 0.99 -13.03
N LYS A 20 -1.16 0.90 -14.20
CA LYS A 20 -1.88 -0.32 -14.64
C LYS A 20 -0.99 -1.55 -14.82
N SER A 21 0.31 -1.35 -15.01
CA SER A 21 1.32 -2.40 -15.15
C SER A 21 2.10 -2.66 -13.86
N LEU A 22 1.66 -2.11 -12.74
CA LEU A 22 2.29 -2.33 -11.44
C LEU A 22 1.98 -3.74 -10.96
N ASP A 23 2.99 -4.59 -10.86
CA ASP A 23 2.82 -5.99 -10.43
C ASP A 23 3.07 -6.17 -8.93
N THR A 24 4.01 -5.43 -8.36
CA THR A 24 4.44 -5.58 -6.96
C THR A 24 4.58 -4.22 -6.31
N ILE A 25 4.00 -4.07 -5.12
CA ILE A 25 4.23 -2.96 -4.21
C ILE A 25 4.93 -3.50 -2.98
N THR A 26 6.08 -2.92 -2.67
CA THR A 26 6.82 -3.22 -1.44
C THR A 26 7.04 -1.91 -0.71
N MET A 27 6.53 -1.84 0.51
CA MET A 27 6.66 -0.67 1.37
C MET A 27 7.37 -1.07 2.64
N TYR A 28 8.56 -0.50 2.81
CA TYR A 28 9.44 -0.74 3.94
C TYR A 28 9.92 0.60 4.45
N THR A 29 9.08 1.28 5.21
CA THR A 29 9.47 2.50 5.91
C THR A 29 8.69 2.59 7.22
N PRO A 30 9.37 2.71 8.36
CA PRO A 30 8.74 2.78 9.67
C PRO A 30 7.95 4.09 9.87
N LEU A 31 8.09 5.06 8.97
CA LEU A 31 7.45 6.38 9.04
C LEU A 31 6.25 6.53 8.09
N LEU A 32 6.02 5.58 7.18
CA LEU A 32 4.89 5.60 6.25
C LEU A 32 3.64 5.01 6.92
N SER A 33 3.22 5.65 8.00
CA SER A 33 1.99 5.31 8.70
C SER A 33 0.82 6.02 8.02
N ALA A 34 0.41 5.49 6.87
CA ALA A 34 -0.67 6.07 6.08
C ALA A 34 -1.65 5.01 5.56
N PRO A 35 -2.91 5.40 5.33
CA PRO A 35 -3.91 4.51 4.77
C PRO A 35 -3.58 4.17 3.31
N ILE A 36 -3.97 2.96 2.93
CA ILE A 36 -3.91 2.54 1.53
C ILE A 36 -4.93 3.37 0.74
N PRO A 37 -4.54 4.03 -0.37
CA PRO A 37 -5.45 4.82 -1.18
C PRO A 37 -6.45 3.90 -1.86
N SER A 38 -7.72 4.29 -1.85
CA SER A 38 -8.78 3.53 -2.51
C SER A 38 -8.50 3.34 -4.00
N GLU A 39 -7.78 4.26 -4.64
CA GLU A 39 -7.38 4.24 -6.06
C GLU A 39 -6.43 3.09 -6.40
N LEU A 40 -5.85 2.40 -5.41
CA LEU A 40 -4.99 1.23 -5.65
C LEU A 40 -5.71 0.14 -6.45
N HIS A 41 -7.04 0.08 -6.37
CA HIS A 41 -7.87 -0.85 -7.14
C HIS A 41 -7.75 -0.68 -8.66
N GLU A 42 -7.31 0.48 -9.15
CA GLU A 42 -7.11 0.72 -10.59
C GLU A 42 -5.87 0.01 -11.14
N CYS A 43 -4.95 -0.44 -10.27
CA CYS A 43 -3.77 -1.22 -10.64
C CYS A 43 -4.17 -2.64 -11.03
N SER A 44 -4.67 -2.82 -12.25
CA SER A 44 -5.23 -4.10 -12.73
C SER A 44 -4.20 -5.25 -12.82
N SER A 45 -2.90 -4.95 -12.73
CA SER A 45 -1.84 -5.97 -12.75
C SER A 45 -1.25 -6.28 -11.38
N LEU A 46 -1.72 -5.61 -10.32
CA LEU A 46 -1.14 -5.76 -8.99
C LEU A 46 -1.35 -7.18 -8.47
N ALA A 47 -0.23 -7.86 -8.25
CA ALA A 47 -0.18 -9.26 -7.83
C ALA A 47 0.37 -9.41 -6.41
N HIS A 48 1.26 -8.51 -5.99
CA HIS A 48 1.92 -8.65 -4.69
C HIS A 48 1.95 -7.32 -3.93
N VAL A 49 1.52 -7.35 -2.67
CA VAL A 49 1.62 -6.22 -1.74
C VAL A 49 2.35 -6.72 -0.49
N TYR A 50 3.46 -6.07 -0.18
CA TYR A 50 4.33 -6.41 0.96
C TYR A 50 4.51 -5.18 1.83
N GLU A 51 4.08 -5.23 3.09
CA GLU A 51 4.16 -4.05 3.95
C GLU A 51 4.29 -4.34 5.43
N ASN A 52 5.08 -3.48 6.09
CA ASN A 52 5.48 -3.57 7.50
C ASN A 52 5.06 -2.38 8.37
N ALA A 53 4.26 -1.42 7.86
CA ALA A 53 3.94 -0.18 8.58
C ALA A 53 2.63 0.55 8.22
N LEU A 54 1.72 -0.03 7.42
CA LEU A 54 0.40 0.54 7.16
C LEU A 54 -0.36 0.83 8.43
N SER A 55 -1.18 1.87 8.35
CA SER A 55 -2.10 2.29 9.40
C SER A 55 -3.42 2.71 8.78
N GLY A 56 -4.50 2.61 9.53
CA GLY A 56 -5.85 2.90 9.04
C GLY A 56 -6.55 1.64 8.49
N SER A 57 -7.59 1.85 7.68
CA SER A 57 -8.41 0.74 7.18
C SER A 57 -7.99 0.28 5.80
N ILE A 58 -8.17 -1.01 5.54
CA ILE A 58 -8.02 -1.58 4.20
C ILE A 58 -9.27 -1.14 3.41
N PRO A 59 -9.14 -0.34 2.33
CA PRO A 59 -10.29 0.07 1.54
C PRO A 59 -10.95 -1.17 0.92
N SER A 60 -12.28 -1.24 0.99
CA SER A 60 -13.04 -2.37 0.42
C SER A 60 -12.81 -2.55 -1.09
N GLN A 61 -12.37 -1.48 -1.77
CA GLN A 61 -11.97 -1.47 -3.18
C GLN A 61 -10.77 -2.37 -3.47
N LEU A 62 -9.92 -2.72 -2.49
CA LEU A 62 -8.84 -3.68 -2.67
C LEU A 62 -9.36 -5.07 -3.09
N SER A 63 -10.61 -5.39 -2.74
CA SER A 63 -11.29 -6.61 -3.20
C SER A 63 -11.50 -6.66 -4.73
N LYS A 64 -11.43 -5.52 -5.43
CA LYS A 64 -11.57 -5.45 -6.89
C LYS A 64 -10.29 -5.83 -7.63
N LEU A 65 -9.16 -5.99 -6.94
CA LEU A 65 -7.90 -6.41 -7.53
C LEU A 65 -7.93 -7.90 -7.88
N SER A 66 -8.42 -8.22 -9.07
CA SER A 66 -8.60 -9.60 -9.54
C SER A 66 -7.30 -10.39 -9.72
N LYS A 67 -6.16 -9.70 -9.82
CA LYS A 67 -4.83 -10.33 -9.98
C LYS A 67 -4.02 -10.42 -8.69
N LEU A 68 -4.54 -9.92 -7.57
CA LEU A 68 -3.83 -9.93 -6.29
C LEU A 68 -3.65 -11.38 -5.83
N LYS A 69 -2.40 -11.82 -5.69
CA LYS A 69 -2.03 -13.17 -5.26
C LYS A 69 -1.52 -13.19 -3.83
N ASN A 70 -0.61 -12.27 -3.50
CA ASN A 70 -0.02 -12.19 -2.18
C ASN A 70 -0.29 -10.83 -1.55
N LEU A 71 -0.91 -10.85 -0.38
CA LEU A 71 -1.12 -9.67 0.46
C LEU A 71 -0.48 -9.94 1.82
N LEU A 72 0.79 -9.54 1.97
CA LEU A 72 1.52 -9.68 3.23
C LEU A 72 1.45 -8.38 4.00
N LEU A 73 0.54 -8.35 4.97
CA LEU A 73 0.26 -7.23 5.86
C LEU A 73 0.80 -7.46 7.28
N TRP A 74 1.99 -8.02 7.39
CA TRP A 74 2.64 -8.28 8.69
C TRP A 74 3.11 -6.97 9.33
N GLN A 75 2.96 -6.81 10.65
CA GLN A 75 3.37 -5.59 11.40
C GLN A 75 2.63 -4.28 11.06
N ASN A 76 1.38 -4.35 10.59
CA ASN A 76 0.58 -3.14 10.34
C ASN A 76 -0.34 -2.77 11.52
N LYS A 77 -0.66 -1.49 11.65
CA LYS A 77 -1.66 -0.93 12.59
C LYS A 77 -3.03 -0.78 11.90
N LEU A 78 -3.52 -1.87 11.31
CA LEU A 78 -4.77 -1.85 10.56
C LEU A 78 -5.98 -1.86 11.50
N CYS A 79 -6.92 -0.93 11.30
CA CYS A 79 -8.23 -0.95 11.96
C CYS A 79 -9.30 -1.43 10.98
N ILE A 80 -10.24 -2.25 11.46
CA ILE A 80 -11.44 -2.59 10.70
C ILE A 80 -12.43 -1.44 10.90
N GLU A 81 -12.85 -0.78 9.81
CA GLU A 81 -14.04 0.08 9.85
C GLU A 81 -15.27 -0.83 10.00
N LEU A 82 -16.02 -0.62 11.10
CA LEU A 82 -17.29 -1.29 11.42
C LEU A 82 -18.46 -0.61 10.71
#